data_AF-A0AA51ND21-F1
#
_entry.id   AF-A0AA51ND21-F1
#
_cell.length_a   1.000
_cell.length_b   1.000
_cell.length_c   1.000
_cell.angle_alpha   90.00
_cell.angle_beta   90.00
_cell.angle_gamma   90.00
#
_symmetry.space_group_name_H-M   'P 1'
#
loop_
_entity.id
_entity.type
_entity.pdbx_description
1 polymer ?
#
loop_
_entity_poly.entity_id
_entity_poly.type
_entity_poly.pdbx_seq_one_letter_code
_entity_poly.pdbx_strand_id
1 'polypeptide(L)'
;MKVFINDVPLYIIPMDKVIDREHYDLIIDAEKEKIRYDNLIDDVLIRKGSLADILEFYKFLSSDKNKKLDSLTCKVFDYEKVTKGFKKEFKIVEAAGGIVTKRDKYSFYIQVKKMGPSKR
;
A
#
# COMPACT_ATOMS: atom_id res chain seq x y z
N MET A 1 7.30 -2.80 3.71
CA MET A 1 6.72 -3.61 2.62
C MET A 1 5.96 -2.68 1.69
N LYS A 2 6.08 -2.85 0.37
CA LYS A 2 5.35 -2.05 -0.64
C LYS A 2 4.48 -2.99 -1.47
N VAL A 3 3.20 -2.66 -1.58
CA VAL A 3 2.18 -3.42 -2.31
C VAL A 3 1.49 -2.47 -3.27
N PHE A 4 1.26 -2.88 -4.51
CA PHE A 4 0.43 -2.11 -5.44
C PHE A 4 -0.93 -2.77 -5.57
N ILE A 5 -2.00 -1.96 -5.45
CA ILE A 5 -3.39 -2.39 -5.55
C ILE A 5 -4.10 -1.38 -6.44
N ASN A 6 -4.53 -1.81 -7.63
CA ASN A 6 -5.16 -0.94 -8.64
C ASN A 6 -4.38 0.37 -8.86
N ASP A 7 -3.08 0.25 -9.16
CA ASP A 7 -2.14 1.35 -9.37
C ASP A 7 -1.85 2.27 -8.16
N VAL A 8 -2.52 2.07 -7.02
CA VAL A 8 -2.24 2.80 -5.78
C VAL A 8 -1.25 2.02 -4.91
N PRO A 9 -0.11 2.62 -4.49
CA PRO A 9 0.83 2.00 -3.58
C PRO A 9 0.33 2.05 -2.12
N LEU A 10 0.28 0.87 -1.50
CA LEU A 10 0.16 0.67 -0.06
C LEU A 10 1.55 0.38 0.55
N TYR A 11 2.02 1.29 1.39
CA TYR A 11 3.25 1.14 2.17
C TYR A 11 2.90 0.67 3.57
N ILE A 12 3.45 -0.47 3.98
CA ILE A 12 3.42 -0.91 5.37
C ILE A 12 4.82 -0.72 5.93
N ILE A 13 4.95 0.05 7.00
CA ILE A 13 6.24 0.42 7.60
C ILE A 13 6.20 0.27 9.13
N PRO A 14 7.35 0.03 9.78
CA PRO A 14 7.38 -0.03 11.23
C PRO A 14 7.17 1.36 11.84
N MET A 15 6.64 1.41 13.06
CA MET A 15 6.27 2.65 13.73
C MET A 15 7.47 3.59 13.96
N ASP A 16 8.64 3.02 14.26
CA ASP A 16 9.91 3.71 14.49
C ASP A 16 10.55 4.29 13.22
N LYS A 17 10.09 3.88 12.03
CA LYS A 17 10.66 4.40 10.77
C LYS A 17 10.48 5.90 10.67
N VAL A 18 11.57 6.65 10.56
CA VAL A 18 11.53 8.09 10.30
C VAL A 18 10.94 8.32 8.92
N ILE A 19 9.94 9.20 8.85
CA ILE A 19 9.32 9.66 7.62
C ILE A 19 9.17 11.16 7.70
N ASP A 20 9.28 11.82 6.56
CA ASP A 20 8.91 13.21 6.44
C ASP A 20 7.38 13.34 6.46
N ARG A 21 6.85 14.14 7.38
CA ARG A 21 5.39 14.28 7.56
C ARG A 21 4.79 15.33 6.64
N GLU A 22 5.61 16.24 6.10
CA GLU A 22 5.15 17.33 5.24
C GLU A 22 4.74 16.80 3.86
N HIS A 23 5.25 15.62 3.49
CA HIS A 23 4.84 14.86 2.32
C HIS A 23 3.44 14.20 2.39
N TYR A 24 2.69 14.37 3.48
CA TYR A 24 1.36 13.77 3.61
C TYR A 24 0.28 14.82 3.83
N ASP A 25 -0.74 14.80 2.97
CA ASP A 25 -1.90 15.67 3.04
C ASP A 25 -2.84 15.30 4.18
N LEU A 26 -2.87 14.02 4.56
CA LEU A 26 -3.74 13.53 5.62
C LEU A 26 -3.02 12.56 6.55
N ILE A 27 -3.02 12.89 7.85
CA ILE A 27 -2.42 12.05 8.89
C ILE A 27 -3.50 11.64 9.89
N ILE A 28 -3.70 10.33 10.07
CA ILE A 28 -4.73 9.75 10.95
C ILE A 28 -4.06 8.87 12.00
N ASP A 29 -4.49 8.96 13.27
CA ASP A 29 -4.09 8.02 14.34
C ASP A 29 -5.21 6.99 14.55
N ALA A 30 -5.00 5.77 14.09
CA ALA A 30 -6.03 4.72 14.07
C ALA A 30 -6.48 4.26 15.48
N GLU A 31 -5.70 4.55 16.53
CA GLU A 31 -6.13 4.29 17.91
C GLU A 31 -7.05 5.40 18.46
N LYS A 32 -6.96 6.62 17.91
CA LYS A 32 -7.69 7.78 18.40
C LYS A 32 -8.99 8.03 17.64
N GLU A 33 -9.02 7.69 16.36
CA GLU A 33 -10.16 7.93 15.51
C GLU A 33 -10.40 6.80 14.52
N LYS A 34 -11.67 6.63 14.14
CA LYS A 34 -12.06 5.68 13.12
C LYS A 34 -11.72 6.24 11.74
N ILE A 35 -11.05 5.43 10.93
CA ILE A 35 -10.71 5.78 9.55
C ILE A 35 -11.98 5.92 8.71
N ARG A 36 -12.18 7.11 8.13
CA ARG A 36 -13.26 7.41 7.17
C ARG A 36 -12.71 7.32 5.76
N TYR A 37 -12.97 6.19 5.10
CA TYR A 37 -12.43 5.88 3.78
C TYR A 37 -12.82 6.89 2.70
N ASP A 38 -13.99 7.51 2.84
CA ASP A 38 -14.50 8.59 1.98
C ASP A 38 -13.68 9.89 2.03
N ASN A 39 -12.92 10.09 3.11
CA ASN A 39 -12.08 11.27 3.31
C ASN A 39 -10.62 11.06 2.90
N LEU A 40 -10.25 9.84 2.49
CA LEU A 40 -8.87 9.54 2.09
C LEU A 40 -8.60 10.17 0.72
N ILE A 41 -7.64 11.10 0.68
CA ILE A 41 -7.28 11.88 -0.50
C ILE A 41 -5.77 12.11 -0.53
N ASP A 42 -5.21 12.13 -1.74
CA ASP A 42 -3.81 12.39 -2.04
C ASP A 42 -2.84 11.44 -1.30
N ASP A 43 -1.83 11.95 -0.60
CA ASP A 43 -0.89 11.16 0.19
C ASP A 43 -1.35 11.00 1.65
N VAL A 44 -1.76 9.79 2.02
CA VAL A 44 -2.30 9.50 3.36
C VAL A 44 -1.32 8.73 4.23
N LEU A 45 -1.14 9.19 5.47
CA LEU A 45 -0.43 8.48 6.54
C LEU A 45 -1.38 8.02 7.65
N ILE A 46 -1.49 6.70 7.82
CA ILE A 46 -2.13 6.07 8.97
C ILE A 46 -1.05 5.70 9.99
N ARG A 47 -1.22 6.18 11.22
CA ARG A 47 -0.37 5.83 12.37
C ARG A 47 -1.07 4.79 13.23
N LYS A 48 -0.25 3.90 13.79
CA LYS A 48 -0.69 2.83 14.71
C LYS A 48 -1.77 1.92 14.13
N GLY A 49 -1.66 1.62 12.84
CA GLY A 49 -2.55 0.69 12.19
C GLY A 49 -2.33 -0.75 12.66
N SER A 50 -3.36 -1.56 12.50
CA SER A 50 -3.38 -2.98 12.80
C SER A 50 -3.39 -3.82 11.52
N LEU A 51 -3.23 -5.14 11.65
CA LEU A 51 -3.44 -6.06 10.54
C LEU A 51 -4.87 -5.91 9.96
N ALA A 52 -5.88 -5.73 10.82
CA ALA A 52 -7.26 -5.57 10.37
C ALA A 52 -7.44 -4.32 9.49
N ASP A 53 -6.83 -3.19 9.89
CA ASP A 53 -6.87 -1.97 9.08
C ASP A 53 -6.23 -2.17 7.72
N ILE A 54 -5.12 -2.90 7.66
CA ILE A 54 -4.43 -3.22 6.40
C ILE A 54 -5.30 -4.10 5.48
N LEU A 55 -6.03 -5.06 6.04
CA LEU A 55 -6.97 -5.89 5.26
C LEU A 55 -8.14 -5.04 4.74
N GLU A 56 -8.61 -4.07 5.50
CA GLU A 56 -9.64 -3.13 5.04
C GLU A 56 -9.09 -2.14 3.99
N PHE A 57 -7.86 -1.64 4.15
CA PHE A 57 -7.17 -0.85 3.11
C PHE A 57 -7.09 -1.62 1.81
N TYR A 58 -6.76 -2.91 1.88
CA TYR A 58 -6.76 -3.75 0.70
C TYR A 58 -8.14 -3.78 0.01
N LYS A 59 -9.22 -3.97 0.77
CA LYS A 59 -10.59 -3.98 0.21
C LYS A 59 -10.96 -2.64 -0.39
N PHE A 60 -10.62 -1.54 0.29
CA PHE A 60 -10.85 -0.18 -0.18
C PHE A 60 -10.09 0.12 -1.48
N LEU A 61 -8.79 -0.18 -1.52
CA LEU A 61 -7.93 0.02 -2.69
C LEU A 61 -8.30 -0.93 -3.85
N SER A 62 -8.90 -2.08 -3.56
CA SER A 62 -9.43 -2.98 -4.58
C SER A 62 -10.74 -2.50 -5.19
N SER A 63 -11.36 -1.44 -4.66
CA SER A 63 -12.62 -0.87 -5.14
C SER A 63 -12.39 0.39 -5.96
N ASP A 64 -13.34 0.75 -6.84
CA ASP A 64 -13.31 2.00 -7.62
C ASP A 64 -13.45 3.30 -6.80
N LYS A 65 -13.44 3.21 -5.46
CA LYS A 65 -13.61 4.35 -4.54
C LYS A 65 -12.30 5.06 -4.21
N ASN A 66 -11.16 4.51 -4.62
CA ASN A 66 -9.81 5.02 -4.32
C ASN A 66 -9.29 6.07 -5.31
N LYS A 67 -10.11 6.56 -6.25
CA LYS A 67 -9.68 7.44 -7.35
C LYS A 67 -9.05 8.77 -6.94
N LYS A 68 -9.20 9.16 -5.68
CA LYS A 68 -8.67 10.41 -5.12
C LYS A 68 -7.36 10.20 -4.34
N LEU A 69 -6.89 8.96 -4.25
CA LEU A 69 -5.79 8.56 -3.39
C LEU A 69 -4.55 8.25 -4.24
N ASP A 70 -3.47 8.95 -3.96
CA ASP A 70 -2.20 8.81 -4.67
C ASP A 70 -1.30 7.80 -3.96
N SER A 71 -1.29 7.81 -2.62
CA SER A 71 -0.65 6.76 -1.84
C SER A 71 -1.24 6.57 -0.44
N LEU A 72 -1.05 5.36 0.10
CA LEU A 72 -1.42 5.06 1.48
C LEU A 72 -0.25 4.46 2.24
N THR A 73 0.17 5.12 3.30
CA THR A 73 1.23 4.64 4.19
C THR A 73 0.65 4.29 5.55
N CYS A 74 0.87 3.07 6.01
CA CYS A 74 0.43 2.57 7.31
C CYS A 74 1.63 2.21 8.19
N LYS A 75 1.74 2.88 9.34
CA LYS A 75 2.71 2.59 10.40
C LYS A 75 2.13 1.63 11.42
N VAL A 76 2.86 0.55 11.71
CA VAL A 76 2.43 -0.51 12.63
C VAL A 76 3.51 -0.82 13.67
N PHE A 77 3.13 -1.24 14.87
CA PHE A 77 4.08 -1.63 15.92
C PHE A 77 4.74 -3.00 15.63
N ASP A 78 3.94 -4.06 15.47
CA ASP A 78 4.45 -5.41 15.18
C ASP A 78 4.62 -5.65 13.67
N TYR A 79 5.56 -4.95 13.03
CA TYR A 79 5.76 -4.99 11.58
C TYR A 79 5.90 -6.41 11.02
N GLU A 80 6.70 -7.28 11.65
CA GLU A 80 6.89 -8.66 11.17
C GLU A 80 5.61 -9.49 11.24
N LYS A 81 4.89 -9.41 12.36
CA LYS A 81 3.61 -10.12 12.56
C LYS A 81 2.56 -9.66 11.55
N VAL A 82 2.46 -8.35 11.37
CA VAL A 82 1.51 -7.74 10.44
C VAL A 82 1.83 -8.13 8.99
N THR A 83 3.08 -7.98 8.56
CA THR A 83 3.46 -8.33 7.18
C THR A 83 3.33 -9.82 6.90
N LYS A 84 3.66 -10.69 7.87
CA LYS A 84 3.44 -12.14 7.77
C LYS A 84 1.95 -12.49 7.69
N GLY A 85 1.12 -11.86 8.51
CA GLY A 85 -0.33 -12.02 8.47
C GLY A 85 -0.92 -11.60 7.12
N PHE A 86 -0.50 -10.44 6.61
CA PHE A 86 -0.93 -9.95 5.31
C PHE A 86 -0.52 -10.87 4.15
N LYS A 87 0.74 -11.34 4.14
CA LYS A 87 1.25 -12.31 3.15
C LYS A 87 0.56 -13.67 3.19
N LYS A 88 0.03 -14.07 4.35
CA LYS A 88 -0.71 -15.32 4.49
C LYS A 88 -2.12 -15.22 3.90
N GLU A 89 -2.78 -14.07 4.08
CA GLU A 89 -4.15 -13.84 3.61
C GLU A 89 -4.23 -13.72 2.09
N PHE A 90 -3.28 -13.01 1.48
CA PHE A 90 -3.20 -12.85 0.04
C PHE A 90 -2.06 -13.72 -0.46
N LYS A 91 -2.34 -14.73 -1.29
CA LYS A 91 -1.32 -15.52 -2.02
C LYS A 91 -0.53 -14.60 -2.95
N ILE A 92 0.36 -13.84 -2.34
CA ILE A 92 1.09 -12.72 -2.91
C ILE A 92 2.16 -13.28 -3.83
N VAL A 93 2.14 -12.83 -5.09
CA VAL A 93 3.20 -13.12 -6.05
C VAL A 93 4.11 -11.90 -6.10
N GLU A 94 5.40 -12.12 -5.85
CA GLU A 94 6.41 -11.06 -5.93
C GLU A 94 6.64 -10.72 -7.40
N ALA A 95 6.45 -9.45 -7.76
CA ALA A 95 6.82 -8.90 -9.08
C ALA A 95 8.06 -8.01 -8.92
N ALA A 96 8.74 -7.71 -10.04
CA ALA A 96 10.05 -7.04 -10.13
C ALA A 96 10.13 -5.58 -9.61
N GLY A 97 9.25 -5.16 -8.69
CA GLY A 97 9.25 -3.85 -8.03
C GLY A 97 8.23 -3.71 -6.90
N GLY A 98 7.54 -4.78 -6.50
CA GLY A 98 6.49 -4.75 -5.48
C GLY A 98 5.65 -6.01 -5.47
N ILE A 99 4.79 -6.12 -4.46
CA ILE A 99 3.83 -7.22 -4.32
C ILE A 99 2.58 -6.89 -5.15
N VAL A 100 2.16 -7.81 -6.03
CA VAL A 100 0.89 -7.72 -6.76
C VAL A 100 -0.08 -8.76 -6.18
N THR A 101 -1.27 -8.28 -5.83
CA THR A 101 -2.36 -9.12 -5.34
C THR A 101 -3.31 -9.40 -6.50
N LYS A 102 -3.36 -10.64 -7.00
CA LYS A 102 -4.38 -11.06 -7.96
C LYS A 102 -5.56 -11.67 -7.20
N ARG A 103 -6.73 -11.01 -7.24
CA ARG A 103 -7.99 -11.77 -7.28
C ARG A 103 -8.09 -12.33 -8.70
N ASP A 104 -8.42 -13.60 -8.79
CA ASP A 104 -8.46 -14.38 -10.03
C ASP A 104 -9.22 -13.67 -11.16
N LYS A 105 -8.49 -12.92 -12.00
CA LYS A 105 -8.76 -12.64 -13.41
C LYS A 105 -7.57 -11.89 -14.00
N TYR A 106 -6.94 -12.53 -14.99
CA TYR A 106 -5.82 -12.09 -15.80
C TYR A 106 -5.82 -10.57 -16.08
N SER A 107 -4.73 -9.86 -15.74
CA SER A 107 -3.78 -9.40 -16.75
C SER A 107 -2.42 -9.03 -16.14
N PHE A 108 -1.37 -9.20 -16.94
CA PHE A 108 0.00 -8.80 -16.64
C PHE A 108 0.26 -7.42 -17.23
N TYR A 109 0.94 -6.54 -16.48
CA TYR A 109 1.70 -5.46 -17.09
C TYR A 109 3.11 -5.45 -16.49
N ILE A 110 4.10 -5.79 -17.31
CA ILE A 110 5.53 -5.71 -17.01
C ILE A 110 6.07 -4.60 -17.91
N GLN A 111 6.52 -3.49 -17.34
CA GLN A 111 7.24 -2.47 -18.10
C GLN A 111 8.74 -2.76 -18.00
N VAL A 112 9.25 -3.55 -18.95
CA VAL A 112 10.69 -3.73 -19.15
C VAL A 112 11.25 -2.47 -19.82
N LYS A 113 12.08 -1.72 -19.09
CA LYS A 113 12.85 -0.60 -19.63
C LYS A 113 13.91 -1.15 -20.61
N LYS A 114 13.65 -1.04 -21.92
CA LYS A 114 14.64 -1.36 -22.95
C LYS A 114 15.72 -0.28 -22.95
N MET A 115 16.95 -0.63 -22.54
CA MET A 115 18.15 0.13 -22.92
C MET A 115 18.44 -0.15 -24.39
N GLY A 116 18.41 0.89 -25.23
CA GLY A 116 18.77 0.77 -26.64
C GLY A 116 20.29 0.55 -26.81
N PRO A 117 20.72 -0.23 -27.81
CA PRO A 117 22.14 -0.34 -28.13
C PRO A 117 22.63 0.97 -28.73
N SER A 118 23.64 1.58 -28.10
CA SER A 118 24.44 2.64 -28.72
C SER A 118 25.10 2.08 -29.98
N LYS A 119 24.63 2.51 -31.16
CA LYS A 119 25.24 2.14 -32.43
C LYS A 119 26.50 3.00 -32.64
N ARG A 120 27.62 2.29 -32.74
CA ARG A 120 28.88 2.56 -33.47
C ARG A 120 29.43 3.98 -33.43
#